data_AF-A0A1C6KF87-F1
#
_entry.id   AF-A0A1C6KF87-F1
#
_cell.length_a   1.000
_cell.length_b   1.000
_cell.length_c   1.000
_cell.angle_alpha   90.00
_cell.angle_beta   90.00
_cell.angle_gamma   90.00
#
_symmetry.space_group_name_H-M   'P 1'
#
loop_
_entity.id
_entity.type
_entity.pdbx_description
1 polymer ?
#
loop_
_entity_poly.entity_id
_entity_poly.type
_entity_poly.pdbx_seq_one_letter_code
_entity_poly.pdbx_strand_id
1 'polypeptide(L)'
;MIRHGLEQLKANGKKGVSMALVLCISAFFMAFAAAILYTAGVVTAQSTHRLEEERCYRLAKSYAEVLGRELTRYQNKGDTAAAGSFYAFANQFLDGERYLEYNSDYPDTSKYQYVLDTTDLSDITKSGSLPENFGNLRITLSKEKNSSENQTELEGGEIPVQTGSYDAVIAEKQNISVRQYIFTVEVTAYFNDMTYAYSTEYTREEKYNVQFSHNGTTIVWDTDDQVWKVGNTSGNEYSFDNSDLIQYKYLTGSTTSCIFVENADIQEETADAET
;
A
#
# COMPACT_ATOMS: atom_id res chain seq x y z
N MET A 1 -23.69 0.53 9.98
CA MET A 1 -22.62 0.37 8.97
C MET A 1 -22.43 -1.09 8.49
N ILE A 2 -22.64 -2.13 9.34
CA ILE A 2 -22.41 -3.55 8.99
C ILE A 2 -23.27 -4.08 7.82
N ARG A 3 -24.53 -3.65 7.69
CA ARG A 3 -25.46 -4.14 6.64
C ARG A 3 -25.04 -3.74 5.23
N HIS A 4 -24.55 -2.51 5.02
CA HIS A 4 -24.11 -2.06 3.70
C HIS A 4 -22.78 -2.68 3.26
N GLY A 5 -21.83 -2.86 4.18
CA GLY A 5 -20.59 -3.60 3.89
C GLY A 5 -20.87 -5.06 3.48
N LEU A 6 -21.84 -5.71 4.14
CA LEU A 6 -22.27 -7.06 3.77
C LEU A 6 -22.90 -7.14 2.38
N GLU A 7 -23.71 -6.16 2.01
CA GLU A 7 -24.31 -6.08 0.67
C GLU A 7 -23.25 -5.85 -0.41
N GLN A 8 -22.22 -5.05 -0.13
CA GLN A 8 -21.07 -4.88 -1.03
C GLN A 8 -20.25 -6.15 -1.16
N LEU A 9 -19.97 -6.86 -0.08
CA LEU A 9 -19.28 -8.15 -0.13
C LEU A 9 -20.08 -9.16 -0.97
N LYS A 10 -21.40 -9.21 -0.80
CA LYS A 10 -22.30 -10.04 -1.62
C LYS A 10 -22.34 -9.60 -3.08
N ALA A 11 -22.32 -8.30 -3.36
CA ALA A 11 -22.29 -7.75 -4.70
C ALA A 11 -20.95 -8.00 -5.41
N ASN A 12 -19.83 -7.86 -4.69
CA ASN A 12 -18.48 -8.19 -5.17
C ASN A 12 -18.33 -9.70 -5.40
N GLY A 13 -18.93 -10.52 -4.53
CA GLY A 13 -19.17 -11.96 -4.70
C GLY A 13 -19.75 -12.30 -6.06
N LYS A 14 -20.86 -11.63 -6.43
CA LYS A 14 -21.59 -11.86 -7.67
C LYS A 14 -20.93 -11.25 -8.92
N LYS A 15 -20.13 -10.18 -8.77
CA LYS A 15 -19.43 -9.50 -9.87
C LYS A 15 -18.08 -10.12 -10.22
N GLY A 16 -17.65 -11.19 -9.55
CA GLY A 16 -16.32 -11.78 -9.74
C GLY A 16 -15.17 -10.87 -9.26
N VAL A 17 -15.47 -9.74 -8.62
CA VAL A 17 -14.46 -8.88 -7.95
C VAL A 17 -14.04 -9.50 -6.60
N SER A 18 -14.87 -10.40 -6.07
CA SER A 18 -14.55 -11.34 -4.98
C SER A 18 -13.91 -12.64 -5.48
N MET A 19 -13.43 -12.69 -6.72
CA MET A 19 -12.73 -13.87 -7.22
C MET A 19 -11.38 -13.93 -6.51
N ALA A 20 -11.36 -14.68 -5.40
CA ALA A 20 -10.15 -15.25 -4.86
C ALA A 20 -9.00 -14.23 -4.75
N LEU A 21 -9.16 -13.20 -3.91
CA LEU A 21 -8.02 -12.84 -3.08
C LEU A 21 -7.81 -14.01 -2.12
N VAL A 22 -7.38 -15.14 -2.68
CA VAL A 22 -6.78 -16.25 -1.97
C VAL A 22 -5.51 -15.65 -1.42
N LEU A 23 -5.69 -14.97 -0.29
CA LEU A 23 -4.66 -14.79 0.69
C LEU A 23 -4.26 -16.22 1.07
N CYS A 24 -3.36 -16.85 0.29
CA CYS A 24 -2.52 -17.97 0.75
C CYS A 24 -1.70 -17.59 2.00
N ILE A 25 -1.84 -16.35 2.46
CA ILE A 25 -1.45 -15.77 3.73
C ILE A 25 -2.27 -16.35 4.91
N SER A 26 -3.48 -16.90 4.71
CA SER A 26 -4.32 -17.41 5.80
C SER A 26 -3.70 -18.60 6.57
N ALA A 27 -2.99 -19.50 5.89
CA ALA A 27 -2.47 -20.71 6.53
C ALA A 27 -1.24 -20.47 7.44
N PHE A 28 -0.40 -19.47 7.14
CA PHE A 28 0.83 -19.22 7.90
C PHE A 28 0.62 -18.33 9.14
N PHE A 29 -0.36 -17.42 9.12
CA PHE A 29 -0.53 -16.44 10.22
C PHE A 29 -1.52 -16.88 11.31
N MET A 30 -2.37 -17.87 11.05
CA MET A 30 -3.20 -18.47 12.11
C MET A 30 -2.37 -19.09 13.24
N ALA A 31 -1.16 -19.57 12.96
CA ALA A 31 -0.25 -20.10 13.97
C ALA A 31 0.29 -19.03 14.94
N PHE A 32 0.43 -17.77 14.50
CA PHE A 32 0.97 -16.68 15.31
C PHE A 32 -0.09 -16.10 16.26
N ALA A 33 -1.34 -15.96 15.80
CA ALA A 33 -2.47 -15.58 16.66
C ALA A 33 -2.77 -16.66 17.74
N ALA A 34 -2.61 -17.95 17.41
CA ALA A 34 -2.73 -19.06 18.35
C ALA A 34 -1.70 -19.00 19.50
N ALA A 35 -0.47 -18.59 19.23
CA ALA A 35 0.57 -18.46 20.25
C ALA A 35 0.30 -17.32 21.24
N ILE A 36 -0.25 -16.19 20.77
CA ILE A 36 -0.58 -15.04 21.63
C ILE A 36 -1.77 -15.38 22.55
N LEU A 37 -2.78 -16.10 22.07
CA LEU A 37 -3.97 -16.44 22.86
C LEU A 37 -3.74 -17.56 23.89
N TYR A 38 -2.83 -18.50 23.62
CA TYR A 38 -2.53 -19.59 24.57
C TYR A 38 -1.84 -19.09 25.86
N THR A 39 -1.17 -17.95 25.82
CA THR A 39 -0.53 -17.35 27.01
C THR A 39 -1.47 -16.48 27.85
N ALA A 40 -2.63 -16.08 27.32
CA ALA A 40 -3.63 -15.28 28.01
C ALA A 40 -4.72 -16.10 28.74
N GLY A 41 -4.70 -17.44 28.63
CA GLY A 41 -5.73 -18.34 29.15
C GLY A 41 -5.81 -18.52 30.67
N VAL A 42 -5.03 -17.79 31.48
CA VAL A 42 -4.91 -18.05 32.93
C VAL A 42 -5.23 -16.81 33.78
N VAL A 43 -6.35 -16.09 33.60
CA VAL A 43 -6.84 -15.13 34.62
C VAL A 43 -8.39 -14.95 34.64
N THR A 44 -9.04 -15.79 35.46
CA THR A 44 -10.28 -15.61 36.30
C THR A 44 -11.47 -14.69 35.91
N ALA A 45 -12.56 -15.33 35.46
CA ALA A 45 -14.01 -15.30 35.83
C ALA A 45 -14.83 -14.02 36.18
N GLN A 46 -14.26 -12.82 36.39
CA GLN A 46 -15.04 -11.54 36.38
C GLN A 46 -14.62 -10.62 35.22
N SER A 47 -13.82 -11.17 34.32
CA SER A 47 -13.05 -10.52 33.27
C SER A 47 -13.58 -10.79 31.86
N THR A 48 -14.71 -11.48 31.69
CA THR A 48 -15.11 -12.02 30.38
C THR A 48 -15.24 -10.95 29.28
N HIS A 49 -15.98 -9.86 29.50
CA HIS A 49 -16.14 -8.81 28.48
C HIS A 49 -14.82 -8.07 28.17
N ARG A 50 -14.06 -7.70 29.20
CA ARG A 50 -12.73 -7.07 29.02
C ARG A 50 -11.73 -8.01 28.34
N LEU A 51 -11.84 -9.30 28.60
CA LEU A 51 -11.04 -10.34 27.96
C LEU A 51 -11.43 -10.48 26.48
N GLU A 52 -12.72 -10.41 26.16
CA GLU A 52 -13.23 -10.43 24.78
C GLU A 52 -12.79 -9.19 23.98
N GLU A 53 -12.88 -8.00 24.58
CA GLU A 53 -12.32 -6.75 24.03
C GLU A 53 -10.81 -6.86 23.76
N GLU A 54 -10.03 -7.30 24.77
CA GLU A 54 -8.59 -7.48 24.60
C GLU A 54 -8.25 -8.52 23.52
N ARG A 55 -9.06 -9.56 23.36
CA ARG A 55 -8.88 -10.56 22.30
C ARG A 55 -9.09 -9.96 20.92
N CYS A 56 -10.18 -9.21 20.71
CA CYS A 56 -10.42 -8.49 19.46
C CYS A 56 -9.30 -7.50 19.15
N TYR A 57 -8.91 -6.69 20.13
CA TYR A 57 -7.80 -5.74 19.99
C TYR A 57 -6.50 -6.44 19.55
N ARG A 58 -6.07 -7.47 20.29
CA ARG A 58 -4.82 -8.18 20.00
C ARG A 58 -4.88 -8.89 18.65
N LEU A 59 -6.03 -9.43 18.27
CA LEU A 59 -6.22 -10.08 16.98
C LEU A 59 -6.10 -9.06 15.83
N ALA A 60 -6.83 -7.95 15.90
CA ALA A 60 -6.77 -6.89 14.89
C ALA A 60 -5.36 -6.32 14.74
N LYS A 61 -4.73 -5.96 15.85
CA LYS A 61 -3.37 -5.38 15.87
C LYS A 61 -2.31 -6.35 15.36
N SER A 62 -2.30 -7.60 15.86
CA SER A 62 -1.29 -8.58 15.43
C SER A 62 -1.40 -8.92 13.94
N TYR A 63 -2.61 -8.90 13.39
CA TYR A 63 -2.82 -9.10 11.95
C TYR A 63 -2.42 -7.85 11.14
N ALA A 64 -2.69 -6.64 11.63
CA ALA A 64 -2.20 -5.41 11.03
C ALA A 64 -0.66 -5.36 10.98
N GLU A 65 0.02 -5.75 12.06
CA GLU A 65 1.49 -5.85 12.11
C GLU A 65 2.04 -6.85 11.08
N VAL A 66 1.34 -7.96 10.83
CA VAL A 66 1.68 -8.91 9.77
C VAL A 66 1.58 -8.25 8.40
N LEU A 67 0.46 -7.57 8.12
CA LEU A 67 0.25 -6.88 6.85
C LEU A 67 1.31 -5.79 6.63
N GLY A 68 1.64 -5.01 7.68
CA GLY A 68 2.70 -4.02 7.66
C GLY A 68 4.08 -4.61 7.35
N ARG A 69 4.42 -5.76 7.94
CA ARG A 69 5.66 -6.48 7.60
C ARG A 69 5.68 -6.95 6.15
N GLU A 70 4.57 -7.46 5.63
CA GLU A 70 4.47 -7.87 4.23
C GLU A 70 4.58 -6.68 3.26
N LEU A 71 3.99 -5.51 3.61
CA LEU A 71 4.13 -4.27 2.83
C LEU A 71 5.57 -3.73 2.81
N THR A 72 6.28 -3.83 3.94
CA THR A 72 7.63 -3.23 4.08
C THR A 72 8.77 -4.16 3.67
N ARG A 73 8.45 -5.41 3.29
CA ARG A 73 9.43 -6.44 2.92
C ARG A 73 10.15 -6.20 1.60
N TYR A 74 9.49 -5.54 0.65
CA TYR A 74 9.95 -5.40 -0.73
C TYR A 74 10.24 -3.94 -1.09
N GLN A 75 11.16 -3.74 -2.03
CA GLN A 75 11.63 -2.40 -2.41
C GLN A 75 11.40 -2.05 -3.88
N ASN A 76 10.81 -2.95 -4.67
CA ASN A 76 10.56 -2.73 -6.10
C ASN A 76 9.36 -3.56 -6.58
N LYS A 77 8.47 -2.94 -7.37
CA LYS A 77 7.29 -3.61 -7.97
C LYS A 77 7.63 -4.75 -8.92
N GLY A 78 8.81 -4.70 -9.55
CA GLY A 78 9.31 -5.74 -10.45
C GLY A 78 9.90 -6.95 -9.74
N ASP A 79 9.92 -6.99 -8.40
CA ASP A 79 10.43 -8.15 -7.66
C ASP A 79 9.50 -9.36 -7.81
N THR A 80 9.97 -10.36 -8.56
CA THR A 80 9.25 -11.61 -8.76
C THR A 80 8.96 -12.37 -7.46
N ALA A 81 9.78 -12.19 -6.41
CA ALA A 81 9.56 -12.79 -5.10
C ALA A 81 8.39 -12.14 -4.33
N ALA A 82 7.91 -10.97 -4.77
CA ALA A 82 6.72 -10.33 -4.24
C ALA A 82 5.42 -10.87 -4.85
N ALA A 83 5.49 -11.70 -5.90
CA ALA A 83 4.29 -12.24 -6.53
C ALA A 83 3.40 -12.99 -5.53
N GLY A 84 2.13 -12.63 -5.46
CA GLY A 84 1.16 -13.22 -4.51
C GLY A 84 1.26 -12.69 -3.06
N SER A 85 2.16 -11.75 -2.76
CA SER A 85 2.24 -11.08 -1.46
C SER A 85 1.20 -9.96 -1.32
N PHE A 86 0.99 -9.50 -0.09
CA PHE A 86 0.17 -8.31 0.18
C PHE A 86 0.78 -7.04 -0.43
N TYR A 87 2.11 -6.92 -0.51
CA TYR A 87 2.81 -5.83 -1.20
C TYR A 87 2.45 -5.73 -2.69
N ALA A 88 2.47 -6.86 -3.41
CA ALA A 88 2.12 -6.86 -4.84
C ALA A 88 0.65 -6.48 -5.05
N PHE A 89 -0.23 -6.96 -4.16
CA PHE A 89 -1.64 -6.58 -4.19
C PHE A 89 -1.87 -5.09 -3.89
N ALA A 90 -1.22 -4.54 -2.85
CA ALA A 90 -1.35 -3.12 -2.51
C ALA A 90 -0.89 -2.21 -3.66
N ASN A 91 0.19 -2.58 -4.35
CA ASN A 91 0.61 -1.86 -5.56
C ASN A 91 -0.45 -1.90 -6.67
N GLN A 92 -1.02 -3.07 -6.95
CA GLN A 92 -2.11 -3.20 -7.91
C GLN A 92 -3.36 -2.41 -7.49
N PHE A 93 -3.65 -2.35 -6.19
CA PHE A 93 -4.76 -1.59 -5.63
C PHE A 93 -4.60 -0.08 -5.86
N LEU A 94 -3.39 0.43 -5.60
CA LEU A 94 -3.06 1.85 -5.80
C LEU A 94 -3.02 2.25 -7.27
N ASP A 95 -2.42 1.42 -8.13
CA ASP A 95 -2.27 1.72 -9.57
C ASP A 95 -3.57 1.49 -10.37
N GLY A 96 -4.46 0.63 -9.89
CA GLY A 96 -5.65 0.22 -10.63
C GLY A 96 -6.76 1.27 -10.62
N GLU A 97 -7.27 1.61 -11.82
CA GLU A 97 -8.47 2.46 -12.02
C GLU A 97 -9.77 1.82 -11.47
N ARG A 98 -9.75 0.50 -11.25
CA ARG A 98 -10.82 -0.27 -10.60
C ARG A 98 -11.14 0.26 -9.20
N TYR A 99 -10.13 0.76 -8.50
CA TYR A 99 -10.24 1.20 -7.13
C TYR A 99 -10.32 2.72 -7.11
N LEU A 100 -11.45 3.25 -6.63
CA LEU A 100 -11.69 4.68 -6.53
C LEU A 100 -10.87 5.27 -5.38
N GLU A 101 -10.49 6.53 -5.55
CA GLU A 101 -9.95 7.35 -4.47
C GLU A 101 -11.01 7.56 -3.39
N TYR A 102 -10.59 7.63 -2.14
CA TYR A 102 -11.46 7.80 -0.99
C TYR A 102 -12.29 9.07 -1.12
N ASN A 103 -13.59 8.93 -0.90
CA ASN A 103 -14.53 10.04 -0.89
C ASN A 103 -15.46 9.91 0.32
N SER A 104 -15.42 10.90 1.21
CA SER A 104 -16.25 10.94 2.42
C SER A 104 -17.75 11.04 2.16
N ASP A 105 -18.17 11.54 0.99
CA ASP A 105 -19.57 11.60 0.58
C ASP A 105 -20.10 10.22 0.15
N TYR A 106 -19.21 9.34 -0.33
CA TYR A 106 -19.55 8.01 -0.83
C TYR A 106 -18.56 6.94 -0.33
N PRO A 107 -18.36 6.80 0.99
CA PRO A 107 -17.32 5.96 1.57
C PRO A 107 -17.50 4.48 1.19
N ASP A 108 -18.75 4.08 1.02
CA ASP A 108 -19.18 2.76 0.58
C ASP A 108 -18.66 2.38 -0.82
N THR A 109 -18.40 3.35 -1.69
CA THR A 109 -17.89 3.07 -3.05
C THR A 109 -16.38 3.19 -3.18
N SER A 110 -15.72 3.74 -2.16
CA SER A 110 -14.28 4.03 -2.13
C SER A 110 -13.52 3.34 -0.99
N LYS A 111 -14.21 2.50 -0.20
CA LYS A 111 -13.62 1.55 0.76
C LYS A 111 -13.88 0.13 0.30
N TYR A 112 -12.84 -0.70 0.28
CA TYR A 112 -12.90 -2.05 -0.27
C TYR A 112 -12.67 -3.07 0.83
N GLN A 113 -13.68 -3.92 1.06
CA GLN A 113 -13.67 -4.90 2.13
C GLN A 113 -13.26 -6.30 1.62
N TYR A 114 -12.40 -6.95 2.37
CA TYR A 114 -11.90 -8.30 2.14
C TYR A 114 -12.11 -9.11 3.42
N VAL A 115 -12.49 -10.38 3.26
CA VAL A 115 -12.72 -11.32 4.35
C VAL A 115 -11.99 -12.62 4.05
N LEU A 116 -11.81 -13.47 5.06
CA LEU A 116 -11.31 -14.82 4.84
C LEU A 116 -12.27 -15.59 3.92
N ASP A 117 -11.71 -16.44 3.06
CA ASP A 117 -12.47 -17.29 2.13
C ASP A 117 -13.47 -18.24 2.83
N THR A 118 -13.19 -18.60 4.08
CA THR A 118 -14.08 -19.40 4.94
C THR A 118 -15.05 -18.57 5.78
N THR A 119 -15.11 -17.25 5.59
CA THR A 119 -16.06 -16.39 6.30
C THR A 119 -17.49 -16.73 5.88
N ASP A 120 -18.38 -16.88 6.85
CA ASP A 120 -19.80 -16.98 6.57
C ASP A 120 -20.35 -15.60 6.15
N LEU A 121 -20.70 -15.43 4.87
CA LEU A 121 -21.26 -14.17 4.37
C LEU A 121 -22.71 -13.91 4.84
N SER A 122 -23.33 -14.85 5.55
CA SER A 122 -24.59 -14.61 6.27
C SER A 122 -24.33 -14.09 7.69
N ASP A 123 -23.16 -14.37 8.26
CA ASP A 123 -22.72 -13.98 9.59
C ASP A 123 -21.20 -13.76 9.63
N ILE A 124 -20.76 -12.51 9.39
CA ILE A 124 -19.34 -12.16 9.25
C ILE A 124 -18.52 -12.36 10.53
N THR A 125 -19.17 -12.64 11.66
CA THR A 125 -18.49 -12.96 12.93
C THR A 125 -17.92 -14.38 12.94
N LYS A 126 -18.32 -15.23 11.98
CA LYS A 126 -17.93 -16.64 11.90
C LYS A 126 -17.03 -16.93 10.70
N SER A 127 -16.02 -17.76 10.94
CA SER A 127 -15.13 -18.29 9.90
C SER A 127 -14.79 -19.75 10.16
N GLY A 128 -14.82 -20.58 9.11
CA GLY A 128 -14.47 -22.00 9.18
C GLY A 128 -12.97 -22.29 9.25
N SER A 129 -12.10 -21.29 9.05
CA SER A 129 -10.64 -21.44 9.12
C SER A 129 -10.08 -21.30 10.52
N LEU A 130 -10.72 -20.45 11.33
CA LEU A 130 -10.23 -20.11 12.66
C LEU A 130 -10.78 -21.13 13.67
N PRO A 131 -9.98 -21.62 14.63
CA PRO A 131 -10.46 -22.57 15.62
C PRO A 131 -11.71 -22.05 16.33
N GLU A 132 -12.56 -22.95 16.83
CA GLU A 132 -13.65 -22.54 17.72
C GLU A 132 -13.07 -21.67 18.85
N ASN A 133 -13.62 -20.47 19.02
CA ASN A 133 -13.12 -19.39 19.90
C ASN A 133 -11.98 -18.49 19.34
N PHE A 134 -11.75 -18.46 18.04
CA PHE A 134 -10.80 -17.55 17.39
C PHE A 134 -11.47 -16.53 16.46
N GLY A 135 -12.69 -16.08 16.76
CA GLY A 135 -13.29 -14.91 16.11
C GLY A 135 -13.30 -14.93 14.58
N ASN A 136 -13.36 -13.74 13.97
CA ASN A 136 -13.15 -13.56 12.53
C ASN A 136 -12.48 -12.20 12.22
N LEU A 137 -12.04 -12.01 10.98
CA LEU A 137 -11.37 -10.81 10.52
C LEU A 137 -11.98 -10.26 9.22
N ARG A 138 -11.97 -8.94 9.10
CA ARG A 138 -12.22 -8.19 7.87
C ARG A 138 -11.10 -7.18 7.68
N ILE A 139 -10.66 -7.02 6.44
CA ILE A 139 -9.67 -6.01 6.04
C ILE A 139 -10.40 -4.98 5.17
N THR A 140 -10.34 -3.72 5.55
CA THR A 140 -10.85 -2.60 4.75
C THR A 140 -9.66 -1.83 4.19
N LEU A 141 -9.66 -1.60 2.87
CA LEU A 141 -8.63 -0.84 2.18
C LEU A 141 -9.23 0.43 1.55
N SER A 142 -8.51 1.54 1.67
CA SER A 142 -8.78 2.77 0.93
C SER A 142 -7.49 3.41 0.45
N LYS A 143 -7.59 4.21 -0.60
CA LYS A 143 -6.50 5.07 -1.07
C LYS A 143 -6.98 6.49 -1.20
N GLU A 144 -6.17 7.44 -0.76
CA GLU A 144 -6.45 8.87 -0.86
C GLU A 144 -5.27 9.55 -1.54
N LYS A 145 -5.54 10.56 -2.39
CA LYS A 145 -4.45 11.37 -2.94
C LYS A 145 -3.73 12.07 -1.81
N ASN A 146 -2.42 11.97 -1.80
CA ASN A 146 -1.62 12.74 -0.86
C ASN A 146 -1.68 14.22 -1.25
N SER A 147 -2.46 15.01 -0.52
CA SER A 147 -2.62 16.46 -0.76
C SER A 147 -1.35 17.25 -0.50
N SER A 148 -0.38 16.69 0.22
CA SER A 148 0.89 17.33 0.53
C SER A 148 1.91 17.21 -0.61
N GLU A 149 1.69 16.29 -1.54
CA GLU A 149 2.63 16.03 -2.64
C GLU A 149 2.28 16.87 -3.87
N ASN A 150 3.31 17.43 -4.50
CA ASN A 150 3.13 18.14 -5.75
C ASN A 150 2.96 17.13 -6.90
N GLN A 151 1.71 16.94 -7.34
CA GLN A 151 1.38 15.99 -8.40
C GLN A 151 2.01 16.33 -9.77
N THR A 152 2.55 17.54 -9.96
CA THR A 152 3.26 17.89 -11.20
C THR A 152 4.67 17.31 -11.28
N GLU A 153 5.20 16.73 -10.19
CA GLU A 153 6.55 16.14 -10.19
C GLU A 153 6.72 15.08 -11.29
N LEU A 154 5.65 14.35 -11.64
CA LEU A 154 5.69 13.35 -12.71
C LEU A 154 5.65 13.91 -14.13
N GLU A 155 5.30 15.19 -14.32
CA GLU A 155 5.19 15.82 -15.64
C GLU A 155 6.57 16.06 -16.29
N GLY A 156 7.64 15.98 -15.49
CA GLY A 156 9.00 16.25 -15.93
C GLY A 156 9.33 17.74 -15.86
N GLY A 157 10.31 18.18 -16.64
CA GLY A 157 10.67 19.58 -16.69
C GLY A 157 11.93 19.85 -17.49
N GLU A 158 12.58 20.96 -17.16
CA GLU A 158 13.71 21.49 -17.90
C GLU A 158 14.90 21.72 -16.98
N ILE A 159 16.12 21.44 -17.48
CA ILE A 159 17.36 21.84 -16.83
C ILE A 159 18.22 22.66 -17.82
N PRO A 160 18.95 23.68 -17.35
CA PRO A 160 19.78 24.49 -18.22
C PRO A 160 20.99 23.72 -18.73
N VAL A 161 21.44 24.06 -19.93
CA VAL A 161 22.78 23.70 -20.40
C VAL A 161 23.80 24.50 -19.59
N GLN A 162 24.66 23.79 -18.87
CA GLN A 162 25.73 24.32 -18.04
C GLN A 162 27.10 23.76 -18.43
N THR A 163 28.15 24.46 -18.01
CA THR A 163 29.52 23.99 -18.06
C THR A 163 29.87 23.19 -16.82
N GLY A 164 30.57 22.06 -16.98
CA GLY A 164 30.98 21.20 -15.87
C GLY A 164 30.06 20.01 -15.67
N SER A 165 30.17 19.38 -14.49
CA SER A 165 29.47 18.13 -14.18
C SER A 165 27.96 18.33 -14.03
N TYR A 166 27.19 17.34 -14.49
CA TYR A 166 25.75 17.24 -14.24
C TYR A 166 25.41 16.25 -13.12
N ASP A 167 26.40 15.59 -12.50
CA ASP A 167 26.17 14.50 -11.54
C ASP A 167 25.14 14.83 -10.46
N ALA A 168 25.29 16.01 -9.83
CA ALA A 168 24.38 16.44 -8.77
C ALA A 168 22.95 16.65 -9.29
N VAL A 169 22.79 17.26 -10.47
CA VAL A 169 21.48 17.53 -11.07
C VAL A 169 20.81 16.23 -11.50
N ILE A 170 21.56 15.32 -12.12
CA ILE A 170 21.04 14.01 -12.54
C ILE A 170 20.68 13.17 -11.32
N ALA A 171 21.53 13.13 -10.30
CA ALA A 171 21.27 12.43 -9.06
C ALA A 171 20.04 12.99 -8.34
N GLU A 172 19.86 14.32 -8.32
CA GLU A 172 18.66 14.96 -7.77
C GLU A 172 17.41 14.44 -8.50
N LYS A 173 17.38 14.50 -9.85
CA LYS A 173 16.20 14.07 -10.62
C LYS A 173 15.94 12.57 -10.48
N GLN A 174 16.97 11.73 -10.44
CA GLN A 174 16.82 10.28 -10.29
C GLN A 174 16.40 9.85 -8.87
N ASN A 175 16.64 10.69 -7.85
CA ASN A 175 16.36 10.35 -6.45
C ASN A 175 15.10 11.00 -5.89
N ILE A 176 14.35 11.78 -6.67
CA ILE A 176 13.04 12.29 -6.27
C ILE A 176 12.11 11.11 -5.94
N SER A 177 11.59 11.13 -4.71
CA SER A 177 10.56 10.19 -4.25
C SER A 177 9.19 10.82 -4.47
N VAL A 178 8.36 10.15 -5.25
CA VAL A 178 6.97 10.54 -5.53
C VAL A 178 6.04 9.83 -4.55
N ARG A 179 5.18 10.57 -3.87
CA ARG A 179 4.24 10.06 -2.85
C ARG A 179 2.79 10.34 -3.21
N GLN A 180 2.30 9.73 -4.28
CA GLN A 180 1.00 10.07 -4.85
C GLN A 180 -0.20 9.73 -3.94
N TYR A 181 -0.11 8.65 -3.17
CA TYR A 181 -1.23 8.11 -2.41
C TYR A 181 -0.86 7.81 -0.95
N ILE A 182 -1.82 8.12 -0.07
CA ILE A 182 -1.94 7.54 1.27
C ILE A 182 -2.79 6.27 1.14
N PHE A 183 -2.27 5.16 1.63
CA PHE A 183 -2.91 3.84 1.62
C PHE A 183 -3.30 3.45 3.05
N THR A 184 -4.59 3.33 3.30
CA THR A 184 -5.11 2.95 4.61
C THR A 184 -5.44 1.46 4.63
N VAL A 185 -4.94 0.77 5.65
CA VAL A 185 -5.23 -0.63 5.95
C VAL A 185 -5.91 -0.71 7.31
N GLU A 186 -7.20 -1.02 7.33
CA GLU A 186 -7.96 -1.24 8.56
C GLU A 186 -8.24 -2.73 8.73
N VAL A 187 -7.86 -3.28 9.88
CA VAL A 187 -8.20 -4.66 10.28
C VAL A 187 -9.28 -4.61 11.34
N THR A 188 -10.46 -5.15 11.03
CA THR A 188 -11.55 -5.36 11.99
C THR A 188 -11.56 -6.81 12.47
N ALA A 189 -11.47 -7.02 13.78
CA ALA A 189 -11.63 -8.31 14.43
C ALA A 189 -13.01 -8.44 15.08
N TYR A 190 -13.60 -9.62 14.98
CA TYR A 190 -14.87 -9.99 15.59
C TYR A 190 -14.65 -11.16 16.56
N PHE A 191 -15.20 -11.10 17.77
CA PHE A 191 -15.18 -12.21 18.73
C PHE A 191 -16.44 -12.16 19.59
N ASN A 192 -17.29 -13.18 19.51
CA ASN A 192 -18.64 -13.16 20.11
C ASN A 192 -19.39 -11.89 19.68
N ASP A 193 -19.85 -11.09 20.63
CA ASP A 193 -20.53 -9.82 20.39
C ASP A 193 -19.57 -8.61 20.30
N MET A 194 -18.26 -8.83 20.46
CA MET A 194 -17.24 -7.79 20.44
C MET A 194 -16.65 -7.56 19.05
N THR A 195 -16.35 -6.30 18.76
CA THR A 195 -15.68 -5.86 17.53
C THR A 195 -14.59 -4.85 17.87
N TYR A 196 -13.45 -4.91 17.17
CA TYR A 196 -12.39 -3.90 17.27
C TYR A 196 -11.76 -3.63 15.91
N ALA A 197 -11.53 -2.37 15.56
CA ALA A 197 -10.85 -1.98 14.33
C ALA A 197 -9.49 -1.33 14.65
N TYR A 198 -8.43 -1.81 14.00
CA TYR A 198 -7.09 -1.23 14.06
C TYR A 198 -6.72 -0.72 12.67
N SER A 199 -6.45 0.58 12.54
CA SER A 199 -6.12 1.22 11.27
C SER A 199 -4.64 1.61 11.23
N THR A 200 -4.01 1.45 10.08
CA THR A 200 -2.65 1.91 9.82
C THR A 200 -2.60 2.56 8.44
N GLU A 201 -1.90 3.69 8.35
CA GLU A 201 -1.71 4.42 7.11
C GLU A 201 -0.28 4.27 6.60
N TYR A 202 -0.15 4.10 5.29
CA TYR A 202 1.13 3.99 4.62
C TYR A 202 1.20 4.99 3.48
N THR A 203 2.31 5.70 3.38
CA THR A 203 2.66 6.46 2.19
C THR A 203 3.50 5.58 1.27
N ARG A 204 3.08 5.42 0.01
CA ARG A 204 3.89 4.73 -1.00
C ARG A 204 4.89 5.71 -1.60
N GLU A 205 6.18 5.45 -1.43
CA GLU A 205 7.25 6.22 -2.07
C GLU A 205 7.76 5.49 -3.30
N GLU A 206 7.73 6.18 -4.45
CA GLU A 206 8.17 5.65 -5.73
C GLU A 206 9.30 6.48 -6.33
N LYS A 207 10.27 5.79 -6.91
CA LYS A 207 11.32 6.41 -7.73
C LYS A 207 11.25 5.85 -9.14
N TYR A 208 11.59 6.69 -10.10
CA TYR A 208 11.49 6.37 -11.52
C TYR A 208 12.80 6.66 -12.24
N ASN A 209 13.04 5.93 -13.33
CA ASN A 209 14.08 6.32 -14.27
C ASN A 209 13.71 7.65 -14.92
N VAL A 210 14.72 8.46 -15.22
CA VAL A 210 14.54 9.76 -15.89
C VAL A 210 15.12 9.66 -17.29
N GLN A 211 14.34 10.05 -18.29
CA GLN A 211 14.81 10.20 -19.66
C GLN A 211 15.11 11.68 -19.91
N PHE A 212 16.30 11.96 -20.45
CA PHE A 212 16.70 13.30 -20.88
C PHE A 212 16.67 13.41 -22.41
N SER A 213 16.35 14.60 -22.90
CA SER A 213 16.41 14.91 -24.33
C SER A 213 16.72 16.38 -24.57
N HIS A 214 17.45 16.65 -25.65
CA HIS A 214 17.76 18.00 -26.11
C HIS A 214 17.55 18.07 -27.62
N ASN A 215 16.83 19.09 -28.10
CA ASN A 215 16.48 19.26 -29.52
C ASN A 215 15.90 17.98 -30.17
N GLY A 216 15.01 17.29 -29.44
CA GLY A 216 14.37 16.03 -29.89
C GLY A 216 15.28 14.79 -29.87
N THR A 217 16.55 14.92 -29.48
CA THR A 217 17.49 13.82 -29.35
C THR A 217 17.52 13.31 -27.91
N THR A 218 17.31 12.01 -27.70
CA THR A 218 17.51 11.40 -26.38
C THR A 218 18.99 11.37 -26.04
N ILE A 219 19.33 11.85 -24.86
CA ILE A 219 20.71 11.93 -24.37
C ILE A 219 20.81 11.29 -22.97
N VAL A 220 22.00 10.78 -22.64
CA VAL A 220 22.30 10.15 -21.36
C VAL A 220 23.59 10.74 -20.82
N TRP A 221 23.59 11.12 -19.55
CA TRP A 221 24.80 11.60 -18.87
C TRP A 221 25.66 10.41 -18.47
N ASP A 222 26.89 10.38 -18.95
CA ASP A 222 27.90 9.40 -18.56
C ASP A 222 28.71 9.98 -17.40
N THR A 223 28.51 9.41 -16.20
CA THR A 223 29.17 9.86 -14.97
C THR A 223 30.65 9.55 -14.94
N ASP A 224 31.12 8.55 -15.68
CA ASP A 224 32.52 8.14 -15.66
C ASP A 224 33.35 9.07 -16.56
N ASP A 225 32.85 9.32 -17.78
CA ASP A 225 33.50 10.21 -18.75
C ASP A 225 33.15 11.70 -18.51
N GLN A 226 32.14 12.00 -17.70
CA GLN A 226 31.62 13.35 -17.45
C GLN A 226 31.17 14.05 -18.76
N VAL A 227 30.50 13.30 -19.63
CA VAL A 227 29.98 13.81 -20.92
C VAL A 227 28.56 13.33 -21.19
N TRP A 228 27.83 14.07 -22.01
CA TRP A 228 26.57 13.58 -22.57
C TRP A 228 26.84 12.64 -23.73
N LYS A 229 26.04 11.57 -23.85
CA LYS A 229 26.09 10.60 -24.96
C LYS A 229 24.72 10.47 -25.60
N VAL A 230 24.68 10.16 -26.90
CA VAL A 230 23.43 9.95 -27.64
C VAL A 230 22.82 8.60 -27.30
N GLY A 231 21.59 8.60 -26.79
CA GLY A 231 20.75 7.43 -26.56
C GLY A 231 21.16 6.54 -25.37
N ASN A 232 22.44 6.21 -25.23
CA ASN A 232 23.00 5.42 -24.13
C ASN A 232 24.49 5.74 -23.90
N THR A 233 25.08 5.20 -22.84
CA THR A 233 26.49 5.46 -22.47
C THR A 233 27.52 4.95 -23.48
N SER A 234 27.16 3.97 -24.33
CA SER A 234 28.01 3.51 -25.45
C SER A 234 27.81 4.31 -26.74
N GLY A 235 26.94 5.32 -26.73
CA GLY A 235 26.68 6.20 -27.86
C GLY A 235 27.83 7.18 -28.13
N ASN A 236 27.72 7.93 -29.22
CA ASN A 236 28.65 9.03 -29.50
C ASN A 236 28.45 10.16 -28.47
N GLU A 237 29.52 10.88 -28.18
CA GLU A 237 29.45 12.11 -27.38
C GLU A 237 28.48 13.12 -28.02
N TYR A 238 27.62 13.69 -27.17
CA TYR A 238 26.66 14.71 -27.54
C TYR A 238 27.17 16.07 -27.11
N SER A 239 27.32 16.96 -28.09
CA SER A 239 27.69 18.36 -27.85
C SER A 239 26.46 19.25 -28.04
N PHE A 240 26.24 20.16 -27.10
CA PHE A 240 25.19 21.17 -27.22
C PHE A 240 25.57 22.19 -28.29
N ASP A 241 24.72 22.33 -29.31
CA ASP A 241 24.86 23.26 -30.42
C ASP A 241 24.27 24.65 -30.11
N ASN A 242 23.46 24.74 -29.06
CA ASN A 242 22.85 25.95 -28.56
C ASN A 242 22.66 25.89 -27.02
N SER A 243 22.04 26.91 -26.45
CA SER A 243 21.73 26.98 -25.01
C SER A 243 20.27 26.65 -24.71
N ASP A 244 19.59 25.91 -25.59
CA ASP A 244 18.22 25.47 -25.35
C ASP A 244 18.19 24.52 -24.14
N LEU A 245 17.03 24.43 -23.49
CA LEU A 245 16.91 23.68 -22.25
C LEU A 245 16.86 22.17 -22.52
N ILE A 246 17.51 21.40 -21.64
CA ILE A 246 17.43 19.94 -21.65
C ILE A 246 16.10 19.56 -21.01
N GLN A 247 15.27 18.86 -21.77
CA GLN A 247 14.01 18.31 -21.30
C GLN A 247 14.28 17.02 -20.54
N TYR A 248 13.57 16.80 -19.43
CA TYR A 248 13.54 15.52 -18.74
C TYR A 248 12.11 15.08 -18.45
N LYS A 249 11.88 13.77 -18.43
CA LYS A 249 10.60 13.17 -18.04
C LYS A 249 10.82 11.89 -17.24
N TYR A 250 9.90 11.61 -16.33
CA TYR A 250 9.90 10.38 -15.56
C TYR A 250 9.28 9.23 -16.36
N LEU A 251 9.95 8.07 -16.35
CA LEU A 251 9.48 6.86 -17.02
C LEU A 251 8.58 6.06 -16.07
N THR A 252 7.29 6.43 -16.01
CA THR A 252 6.31 5.86 -15.07
C THR A 252 5.89 4.42 -15.36
N GLY A 253 6.30 3.85 -16.50
CA GLY A 253 6.03 2.45 -16.84
C GLY A 253 6.77 1.43 -15.97
N SER A 254 7.83 1.84 -15.26
CA SER A 254 8.58 0.97 -14.34
C SER A 254 9.25 1.78 -13.24
N THR A 255 9.13 1.33 -11.99
CA THR A 255 9.79 1.95 -10.83
C THR A 255 11.22 1.43 -10.65
N THR A 256 12.15 2.30 -10.29
CA THR A 256 13.48 1.91 -9.78
C THR A 256 13.43 1.55 -8.30
N SER A 257 12.51 2.16 -7.56
CA SER A 257 12.19 1.82 -6.17
C SER A 257 10.70 2.05 -5.91
N CYS A 258 10.11 1.21 -5.08
CA CYS A 258 8.75 1.33 -4.59
C CYS A 258 8.69 0.75 -3.18
N ILE A 259 8.53 1.60 -2.18
CA ILE A 259 8.46 1.20 -0.76
C ILE A 259 7.20 1.77 -0.12
N PHE A 260 6.71 1.10 0.92
CA PHE A 260 5.67 1.62 1.79
C PHE A 260 6.31 2.10 3.08
N VAL A 261 5.99 3.33 3.49
CA VAL A 261 6.43 3.93 4.73
C VAL A 261 5.20 4.13 5.60
N GLU A 262 5.21 3.58 6.80
CA GLU A 262 4.13 3.77 7.77
C GLU A 262 4.10 5.23 8.23
N ASN A 263 2.92 5.84 8.17
CA ASN A 263 2.69 7.17 8.70
C ASN A 263 2.57 7.05 10.23
N ALA A 264 3.29 7.88 10.99
CA ALA A 264 3.22 7.83 12.45
C ALA A 264 1.79 8.13 12.95
N ASP A 265 1.26 7.27 13.82
CA ASP A 265 -0.13 7.21 14.31
C ASP A 265 -0.84 8.56 14.51
N ILE A 266 -1.96 8.75 13.81
CA ILE A 266 -3.09 9.54 14.32
C ILE A 266 -4.02 8.54 15.00
N GLN A 267 -3.88 8.38 16.32
CA GLN A 267 -4.82 7.56 17.11
C GLN A 267 -6.19 8.25 17.16
N GLU A 268 -7.11 7.89 16.25
CA GLU A 268 -8.53 8.14 16.49
C GLU A 268 -9.11 6.97 17.30
N GLU A 269 -9.10 7.15 18.61
CA GLU A 269 -9.75 6.26 19.57
C GLU A 269 -11.27 6.54 19.56
N THR A 270 -12.02 5.94 18.63
CA THR A 270 -13.49 5.97 18.70
C THR A 270 -13.98 4.89 19.65
N ALA A 271 -14.06 5.25 20.94
CA ALA A 271 -14.87 4.53 21.90
C ALA A 271 -16.33 4.98 21.73
N ASP A 272 -17.14 4.19 21.01
CA ASP A 272 -18.59 4.34 21.04
C ASP A 272 -19.09 3.95 22.44
N ALA A 273 -19.20 4.94 23.32
CA ALA A 273 -19.97 4.84 24.55
C ALA A 273 -21.42 5.23 24.23
N GLU A 274 -22.27 4.23 23.95
CA GLU A 274 -23.72 4.45 23.97
C GLU A 274 -24.15 4.86 25.39
N THR A 275 -24.95 5.93 25.46
CA THR A 275 -25.57 6.47 26.69
C THR A 275 -27.00 6.00 26.82
#